data_AF-A0A536XTC5-F1
#
_entry.id   AF-A0A536XTC5-F1
#
_cell.length_a   1.000
_cell.length_b   1.000
_cell.length_c   1.000
_cell.angle_alpha   90.00
_cell.angle_beta   90.00
_cell.angle_gamma   90.00
#
_symmetry.space_group_name_H-M   'P 1'
#
loop_
_entity.id
_entity.type
_entity.pdbx_description
1 polymer ?
#
loop_
_entity_poly.entity_id
_entity_poly.type
_entity_poly.pdbx_seq_one_letter_code
_entity_poly.pdbx_strand_id
1 'polypeptide(L)' 'SRAALEAAMAEARRRHGDAPPRPAHWGGYRVLPTELEFWQGRADRLHDRLLYTRDGDAWRIVRLAP' A
#
# COMPACT_ATOMS: atom_id res chain seq x y z
N SER A 1 -14.73 6.78 21.61
CA SER A 1 -15.58 5.66 22.06
C SER A 1 -16.51 5.25 20.92
N ARG A 2 -17.05 4.02 20.93
CA ARG A 2 -17.99 3.54 19.89
C ARG A 2 -19.17 4.50 19.68
N ALA A 3 -19.79 4.97 20.76
CA ALA A 3 -20.92 5.88 20.71
C ALA A 3 -20.62 7.19 19.95
N ALA A 4 -19.40 7.73 20.08
CA ALA A 4 -19.02 8.95 19.37
C ALA A 4 -18.94 8.74 17.84
N LEU A 5 -18.48 7.57 17.39
CA LEU A 5 -18.43 7.24 15.96
C LEU A 5 -19.83 7.01 15.38
N GLU A 6 -20.72 6.36 16.12
CA GLU A 6 -22.12 6.16 15.72
C GLU A 6 -22.85 7.50 15.57
N ALA A 7 -22.64 8.43 16.52
CA ALA A 7 -23.19 9.78 16.43
C ALA A 7 -22.65 10.56 15.22
N ALA A 8 -21.34 10.51 14.96
CA ALA A 8 -20.73 11.15 13.80
C ALA A 8 -21.24 10.57 12.46
N MET A 9 -21.44 9.26 12.39
CA MET A 9 -21.98 8.58 11.21
C MET A 9 -23.44 8.96 10.94
N ALA A 10 -24.28 9.03 11.98
CA ALA A 10 -25.67 9.45 11.85
C ALA A 10 -25.77 10.91 11.35
N GLU A 11 -24.90 11.80 11.84
CA GLU A 11 -24.82 13.19 11.36
C GLU A 11 -24.36 13.27 9.90
N ALA A 12 -23.32 12.51 9.51
CA ALA A 12 -22.85 12.48 8.14
C ALA A 12 -23.93 12.00 7.15
N ARG A 13 -24.70 10.96 7.52
CA ARG A 13 -25.84 10.46 6.72
C ARG A 13 -26.95 11.50 6.58
N ARG A 14 -27.33 12.19 7.65
CA ARG A 14 -28.33 13.27 7.58
C ARG A 14 -27.89 14.39 6.64
N ARG A 15 -26.61 14.75 6.66
CA ARG A 15 -26.08 15.86 5.88
C ARG A 15 -25.86 15.53 4.41
N HIS A 16 -25.48 14.29 4.09
CA HIS A 16 -25.01 13.93 2.75
C HIS A 16 -25.79 12.81 2.06
N GLY A 17 -26.76 12.19 2.74
CA GLY A 17 -27.57 11.09 2.19
C GLY A 17 -26.78 9.79 1.97
N ASP A 18 -27.32 8.92 1.12
CA ASP A 18 -26.76 7.59 0.83
C ASP A 18 -25.68 7.62 -0.27
N ALA A 19 -25.57 8.72 -1.01
CA ALA A 19 -24.59 8.92 -2.07
C ALA A 19 -23.79 10.24 -1.84
N PRO A 20 -22.98 10.32 -0.77
CA PRO A 20 -22.22 11.51 -0.47
C PRO A 20 -21.18 11.79 -1.57
N PRO A 21 -20.89 13.06 -1.88
CA PRO A 21 -19.77 13.39 -2.74
C PRO A 21 -18.45 12.97 -2.06
N ARG A 22 -17.47 12.58 -2.87
CA ARG A 22 -16.11 12.26 -2.38
C ARG A 22 -15.49 13.50 -1.71
N PRO A 23 -15.03 13.41 -0.45
CA PRO A 23 -14.36 14.52 0.21
C PRO A 23 -13.09 14.96 -0.53
N ALA A 24 -12.78 16.26 -0.52
CA ALA A 24 -11.61 16.83 -1.21
C ALA A 24 -10.28 16.22 -0.75
N HIS A 25 -10.18 15.81 0.51
CA HIS A 25 -8.99 15.18 1.09
C HIS A 25 -8.91 13.67 0.82
N TRP A 26 -9.96 13.05 0.28
CA TRP A 26 -10.01 11.62 0.05
C TRP A 26 -9.56 11.28 -1.37
N GLY A 27 -8.52 10.46 -1.50
CA GLY A 27 -7.94 10.09 -2.78
C GLY A 27 -7.01 8.89 -2.65
N GLY A 28 -6.13 8.71 -3.63
CA GLY A 28 -5.12 7.65 -3.64
C GLY A 28 -3.70 8.19 -3.53
N TYR A 29 -2.80 7.35 -3.06
CA TYR A 29 -1.36 7.58 -3.12
C TYR A 29 -0.73 6.60 -4.10
N ARG A 30 0.35 7.03 -4.78
CA ARG A 30 1.17 6.17 -5.64
C ARG A 30 2.55 6.04 -5.04
N VAL A 31 2.96 4.81 -4.74
CA VAL A 31 4.35 4.50 -4.41
C VAL A 31 5.13 4.36 -5.71
N LEU A 32 6.15 5.20 -5.88
CA LEU A 32 7.12 5.04 -6.96
C LEU A 32 8.27 4.19 -6.42
N PRO A 33 8.40 2.92 -6.87
CA PRO A 33 9.40 2.03 -6.29
C PRO A 33 10.80 2.47 -6.70
N THR A 34 11.66 2.70 -5.71
CA THR A 34 13.11 2.79 -5.90
C THR A 34 13.77 1.42 -5.84
N GLU A 35 13.13 0.49 -5.12
CA GLU A 35 13.59 -0.88 -4.88
C GLU A 35 12.41 -1.86 -4.82
N LEU A 36 12.62 -3.08 -5.31
CA LEU A 36 11.66 -4.19 -5.25
C LEU A 36 12.42 -5.48 -4.93
N GLU A 37 12.04 -6.19 -3.87
CA GLU A 37 12.60 -7.51 -3.56
C GLU A 37 11.57 -8.60 -3.88
N PHE A 38 12.00 -9.58 -4.69
CA PHE A 38 11.28 -10.82 -4.89
C PHE A 38 11.94 -11.89 -4.02
N TRP A 39 11.18 -12.37 -3.04
CA TRP A 39 11.59 -13.40 -2.11
C TRP A 39 10.82 -14.68 -2.39
N GLN A 40 11.54 -15.78 -2.62
CA GLN A 40 10.94 -17.10 -2.85
C GLN A 40 11.46 -18.12 -1.81
N GLY A 41 10.52 -18.70 -1.08
CA GLY A 41 10.78 -19.70 -0.05
C GLY A 41 11.27 -21.02 -0.63
N ARG A 42 12.18 -21.69 0.09
CA ARG A 42 12.73 -23.01 -0.27
C ARG A 42 12.84 -23.87 0.99
N ALA A 43 12.67 -25.19 0.83
CA ALA A 43 12.64 -26.13 1.95
C ALA A 43 13.99 -26.29 2.65
N ASP A 44 15.10 -26.10 1.93
CA ASP A 44 16.47 -26.15 2.42
C ASP A 44 16.91 -24.86 3.15
N ARG A 45 15.99 -23.89 3.31
CA ARG A 45 16.23 -22.56 3.90
C ARG A 45 17.18 -21.68 3.09
N LEU A 46 17.57 -22.09 1.88
CA LEU A 46 18.37 -21.28 0.97
C LEU A 46 17.44 -20.53 0.00
N HIS A 47 16.71 -19.57 0.55
CA HIS A 47 15.77 -18.72 -0.18
C HIS A 47 16.36 -17.99 -1.39
N ASP A 48 15.59 -17.91 -2.47
CA ASP A 48 15.95 -17.07 -3.61
C ASP A 48 15.50 -15.64 -3.32
N ARG A 49 16.46 -14.71 -3.28
CA ARG A 49 16.22 -13.29 -3.04
C ARG A 49 16.77 -12.48 -4.21
N LEU A 50 15.88 -11.87 -5.00
CA LEU A 50 16.23 -11.00 -6.11
C LEU A 50 15.84 -9.57 -5.79
N LEU A 51 16.82 -8.69 -5.63
CA LEU A 51 16.61 -7.26 -5.39
C LEU A 51 16.78 -6.49 -6.70
N TYR A 52 15.74 -5.77 -7.07
CA TYR A 52 15.72 -4.81 -8.17
C TYR A 52 15.93 -3.42 -7.57
N THR A 53 16.91 -2.67 -8.08
CA THR A 53 17.19 -1.28 -7.70
C THR A 53 17.13 -0.40 -8.95
N ARG A 54 16.55 0.79 -8.84
CA ARG A 54 16.55 1.75 -9.96
C ARG A 54 17.99 2.19 -10.28
N ASP A 55 18.30 2.26 -11.57
CA ASP A 55 19.55 2.81 -12.10
C ASP A 55 19.23 3.72 -13.29
N GLY A 56 19.00 5.01 -13.00
CA GLY A 56 18.41 5.93 -13.98
C GLY A 56 17.05 5.43 -14.47
N ASP A 57 16.94 5.14 -15.77
CA ASP A 57 15.75 4.59 -16.41
C ASP A 57 15.71 3.05 -16.42
N ALA A 58 16.81 2.39 -16.09
CA ALA A 58 16.94 0.94 -16.05
C ALA A 58 16.72 0.38 -14.64
N TRP A 59 16.66 -0.95 -14.56
CA TRP A 59 16.67 -1.70 -13.31
C TRP A 59 17.93 -2.56 -13.24
N ARG A 60 18.63 -2.48 -12.12
CA ARG A 60 19.74 -3.36 -11.79
C ARG A 60 19.22 -4.47 -10.88
N ILE A 61 19.59 -5.71 -11.19
CA ILE A 61 19.15 -6.89 -10.46
C ILE A 61 20.36 -7.51 -9.75
N VAL A 62 20.23 -7.77 -8.45
CA VAL A 62 21.23 -8.49 -7.67
C VAL A 62 20.57 -9.63 -6.90
N ARG A 63 21.31 -10.75 -6.77
CA ARG A 63 20.91 -11.86 -5.91
C ARG A 63 21.48 -11.62 -4.51
N LEU A 64 20.63 -11.66 -3.50
CA LEU A 64 21.04 -11.54 -2.10
C LEU A 64 21.23 -12.93 -1.49
N ALA A 65 22.01 -12.99 -0.41
CA ALA A 65 22.12 -14.19 0.40
C ALA A 65 20.77 -14.47 1.11
N PRO A 66 20.36 -15.75 1.20
CA PRO A 66 19.18 -16.17 1.95
C PRO A 66 19.26 -15.88 3.44
#